data_AF-A0A965C7V0-F1
#
_entry.id   AF-A0A965C7V0-F1
#
_cell.length_a   1.000
_cell.length_b   1.000
_cell.length_c   1.000
_cell.angle_alpha   90.00
_cell.angle_beta   90.00
_cell.angle_gamma   90.00
#
_symmetry.space_group_name_H-M   'P 1'
#
loop_
_entity.id
_entity.type
_entity.pdbx_description
1 polymer ?
#
loop_
_entity_poly.entity_id
_entity_poly.type
_entity_poly.pdbx_seq_one_letter_code
_entity_poly.pdbx_strand_id
1 'polypeptide(L)'
;MQGDYYQLPTGRVAALDADTPFPPIDCALKDPNGLIAIGGDLSAARILSAYQQGIFPWFSEGEPILWWSPDPRMVLFPDELKISKSLAKRLK
;
A
#
# COMPACT_ATOMS: atom_id res chain seq x y z
N MET A 1 17.05 11.44 -12.67
CA MET A 1 15.67 11.66 -12.22
C MET A 1 15.73 12.06 -10.76
N GLN A 2 15.71 13.37 -10.49
CA GLN A 2 15.58 13.89 -9.14
C GLN A 2 14.11 13.63 -8.77
N GLY A 3 13.84 12.63 -7.94
CA GLY A 3 12.46 12.29 -7.57
C GLY A 3 11.85 13.45 -6.79
N ASP A 4 10.70 13.93 -7.23
CA ASP A 4 9.92 14.90 -6.47
C ASP A 4 9.30 14.22 -5.23
N TYR A 5 9.15 14.98 -4.15
CA TYR A 5 8.58 14.49 -2.90
C TYR A 5 7.46 15.40 -2.43
N TYR A 6 6.39 14.81 -1.90
CA TYR A 6 5.40 15.53 -1.13
C TYR A 6 5.88 15.69 0.31
N GLN A 7 5.92 16.93 0.80
CA GLN A 7 6.21 17.22 2.19
C GLN A 7 4.91 17.16 3.01
N LEU A 8 4.88 16.29 4.00
CA LEU A 8 3.79 16.13 4.96
C LEU A 8 4.27 16.52 6.36
N PRO A 9 3.37 16.84 7.31
CA PRO A 9 3.76 17.18 8.68
C PRO A 9 4.59 16.10 9.38
N THR A 10 4.39 14.84 9.00
CA THR A 10 4.99 13.65 9.61
C THR A 10 6.17 13.07 8.83
N GLY A 11 6.53 13.65 7.67
CA GLY A 11 7.65 13.20 6.85
C GLY A 11 7.48 13.55 5.38
N ARG A 12 8.16 12.82 4.50
CA ARG A 12 8.06 13.00 3.04
C ARG A 12 7.74 11.68 2.36
N VAL A 13 6.99 11.75 1.27
CA VAL A 13 6.64 10.58 0.45
C VAL A 13 6.94 10.86 -1.01
N ALA A 14 7.28 9.81 -1.77
CA ALA A 14 7.66 9.97 -3.17
C ALA A 14 6.47 10.46 -4.02
N ALA A 15 6.69 11.43 -4.89
CA ALA A 15 5.76 11.73 -5.98
C ALA A 15 6.06 10.79 -7.16
N LEU A 16 5.04 10.11 -7.66
CA LEU A 16 5.18 9.18 -8.78
C LEU A 16 4.56 9.76 -10.04
N ASP A 17 5.26 9.56 -11.15
CA ASP A 17 4.75 9.68 -12.52
C ASP A 17 4.70 8.28 -13.16
N ALA A 18 4.31 8.20 -14.43
CA ALA A 18 4.15 6.94 -15.18
C ALA A 18 5.41 6.05 -15.16
N ASP A 19 6.61 6.64 -15.16
CA ASP A 19 7.90 5.92 -15.21
C ASP A 19 8.68 5.94 -13.89
N THR A 20 8.18 6.60 -12.85
CA THR A 20 8.87 6.69 -11.56
C THR A 20 8.76 5.36 -10.81
N PRO A 21 9.89 4.73 -10.41
CA PRO A 21 9.85 3.51 -9.62
C PRO A 21 9.38 3.79 -8.18
N PHE A 22 8.87 2.76 -7.50
CA PHE A 22 8.59 2.86 -6.06
C PHE A 22 9.89 3.07 -5.27
N PRO A 23 9.88 3.88 -4.20
CA PRO A 23 11.02 3.99 -3.31
C PRO A 23 11.16 2.71 -2.46
N PRO A 24 12.33 2.48 -1.83
CA PRO A 24 12.50 1.44 -0.82
C PRO A 24 11.43 1.48 0.29
N ILE A 25 10.94 0.32 0.73
CA ILE A 25 9.81 0.22 1.70
C ILE A 25 10.09 0.83 3.07
N ASP A 26 11.35 0.96 3.46
CA ASP A 26 11.79 1.62 4.69
C ASP A 26 11.60 3.15 4.66
N CYS A 27 11.29 3.71 3.49
CA CYS A 27 10.91 5.11 3.33
C CYS A 27 9.44 5.37 3.67
N ALA A 28 8.64 4.34 3.95
CA ALA A 28 7.23 4.51 4.33
C ALA A 28 7.11 5.28 5.65
N LEU A 29 6.10 6.15 5.74
CA LEU A 29 5.83 6.91 6.95
C LEU A 29 5.36 5.99 8.09
N LYS A 30 5.71 6.36 9.31
CA LYS A 30 5.17 5.72 10.53
C LYS A 30 3.76 6.22 10.86
N ASP A 31 3.47 7.46 10.49
CA ASP A 31 2.16 8.09 10.67
C ASP A 31 1.89 9.03 9.47
N PRO A 32 0.82 8.81 8.68
CA PRO A 32 -0.05 7.64 8.72
C PRO A 32 0.73 6.37 8.34
N ASN A 33 0.46 5.27 9.04
CA ASN A 33 1.26 4.04 8.95
C ASN A 33 1.29 3.48 7.53
N GLY A 34 2.47 3.47 6.93
CA GLY A 34 2.75 2.83 5.65
C GLY A 34 2.65 3.72 4.43
N LEU A 35 2.24 4.99 4.54
CA LEU A 35 2.15 5.85 3.36
C LEU A 35 3.56 6.04 2.76
N ILE A 36 3.74 5.68 1.49
CA ILE A 36 5.07 5.63 0.86
C ILE A 36 5.18 6.50 -0.39
N ALA A 37 4.09 6.65 -1.14
CA ALA A 37 4.10 7.41 -2.38
C ALA A 37 2.69 7.93 -2.77
N ILE A 38 2.68 8.97 -3.60
CA ILE A 38 1.47 9.63 -4.10
C ILE A 38 1.61 9.80 -5.62
N GLY A 39 0.55 9.50 -6.38
CA GLY A 39 0.48 9.69 -7.83
C GLY A 39 0.74 8.42 -8.63
N GLY A 40 1.21 8.60 -9.86
CA GLY A 40 1.38 7.56 -10.87
C GLY A 40 0.04 7.19 -11.53
N ASP A 41 -0.11 5.90 -11.85
CA ASP A 41 -1.28 5.34 -12.52
C ASP A 41 -1.65 3.96 -11.95
N LEU A 42 -2.77 3.41 -12.42
CA LEU A 42 -3.24 2.06 -12.09
C LEU A 42 -3.05 1.08 -13.27
N SER A 43 -1.98 1.26 -14.05
CA SER A 43 -1.62 0.29 -15.09
C SER A 43 -1.29 -1.07 -14.48
N ALA A 44 -1.58 -2.15 -15.21
CA ALA A 44 -1.33 -3.51 -14.74
C ALA A 44 0.15 -3.72 -14.36
N ALA A 45 1.08 -3.16 -15.14
CA ALA A 45 2.51 -3.25 -14.88
C ALA A 45 2.91 -2.59 -13.54
N ARG A 46 2.37 -1.39 -13.26
CA ARG A 46 2.64 -0.67 -12.01
C ARG A 46 2.03 -1.38 -10.80
N ILE A 47 0.80 -1.88 -10.92
CA ILE A 47 0.15 -2.67 -9.87
C ILE A 47 0.97 -3.94 -9.55
N LEU A 48 1.38 -4.69 -10.57
CA LEU A 48 2.20 -5.89 -10.36
C LEU A 48 3.53 -5.56 -9.67
N SER A 49 4.20 -4.48 -10.11
CA SER A 49 5.43 -3.98 -9.48
C SER A 49 5.22 -3.58 -8.01
N ALA A 50 4.10 -2.94 -7.68
CA ALA A 50 3.75 -2.57 -6.31
C ALA A 50 3.57 -3.81 -5.42
N TYR A 51 2.72 -4.76 -5.85
CA TYR A 51 2.43 -5.96 -5.06
C TYR A 51 3.66 -6.84 -4.85
N GLN A 52 4.57 -6.94 -5.83
CA GLN A 52 5.85 -7.65 -5.70
C GLN A 52 6.75 -7.07 -4.59
N GLN A 53 6.58 -5.78 -4.29
CA GLN A 53 7.34 -5.06 -3.25
C GLN A 53 6.55 -4.93 -1.93
N GLY A 54 5.35 -5.54 -1.82
CA GLY A 54 4.49 -5.41 -0.65
C GLY A 54 3.71 -4.09 -0.58
N ILE A 55 3.68 -3.32 -1.66
CA ILE A 55 2.99 -2.03 -1.76
C ILE A 55 1.60 -2.23 -2.38
N PHE A 56 0.59 -1.50 -1.90
CA PHE A 56 -0.76 -1.54 -2.46
C PHE A 56 -1.37 -0.13 -2.61
N PRO A 57 -2.22 0.09 -3.62
CA PRO A 57 -2.94 1.35 -3.77
C PRO A 57 -4.18 1.35 -2.87
N TRP A 58 -4.40 2.44 -2.14
CA TRP A 58 -5.62 2.63 -1.35
C TRP A 58 -5.91 4.13 -1.14
N PHE A 59 -7.01 4.63 -1.67
CA PHE A 59 -7.35 6.05 -1.66
C PHE A 59 -8.87 6.22 -1.81
N SER A 60 -9.37 7.38 -1.41
CA SER A 60 -10.80 7.74 -1.50
C SER A 60 -11.11 8.46 -2.81
N GLU A 61 -12.40 8.56 -3.15
CA GLU A 61 -12.82 9.37 -4.29
C GLU A 61 -12.39 10.84 -4.13
N GLY A 62 -11.78 11.40 -5.18
CA GLY A 62 -11.25 12.76 -5.17
C GLY A 62 -9.83 12.90 -4.60
N GLU A 63 -9.27 11.85 -4.00
CA GLU A 63 -7.86 11.82 -3.60
C GLU A 63 -6.96 11.40 -4.77
N PRO A 64 -5.70 11.86 -4.81
CA PRO A 64 -4.72 11.26 -5.70
C PRO A 64 -4.50 9.78 -5.32
N ILE A 65 -3.91 9.00 -6.23
CA ILE A 65 -3.55 7.61 -5.92
C ILE A 65 -2.53 7.63 -4.77
N LEU A 66 -2.87 6.99 -3.66
CA LEU A 66 -1.97 6.79 -2.52
C LEU A 66 -1.49 5.34 -2.48
N TRP A 67 -0.21 5.15 -2.21
CA TRP A 67 0.43 3.85 -2.13
C TRP A 67 0.92 3.58 -0.70
N TRP A 68 0.73 2.35 -0.24
CA TRP A 68 0.91 1.97 1.17
C TRP A 68 1.72 0.69 1.36
N SER A 69 2.54 0.66 2.40
CA SER A 69 3.27 -0.50 2.92
C SER A 69 3.40 -0.40 4.44
N PRO A 70 2.33 -0.71 5.22
CA PRO A 70 2.31 -0.55 6.67
C PRO A 70 3.20 -1.57 7.39
N ASP A 71 3.73 -1.14 8.53
CA ASP A 71 4.52 -1.94 9.46
C ASP A 71 3.95 -1.77 10.89
N PRO A 72 3.48 -2.83 11.57
CA PRO A 72 3.41 -4.22 11.11
C PRO A 72 2.34 -4.44 10.03
N ARG A 73 2.56 -5.44 9.17
CA ARG A 73 1.60 -5.86 8.13
C ARG A 73 0.62 -6.89 8.67
N MET A 74 -0.68 -6.67 8.45
CA MET A 74 -1.69 -7.69 8.74
C MET A 74 -1.56 -8.86 7.74
N VAL A 75 -1.40 -10.07 8.27
CA VAL A 75 -1.42 -11.32 7.52
C VAL A 75 -2.39 -12.30 8.16
N LEU A 76 -2.94 -13.21 7.35
CA LEU A 76 -3.76 -14.33 7.81
C LEU A 76 -3.15 -15.60 7.27
N PHE A 77 -2.62 -16.43 8.15
CA PHE A 77 -2.19 -17.77 7.80
C PHE A 77 -3.42 -18.65 7.55
N PRO A 78 -3.56 -19.31 6.38
CA PRO A 78 -4.77 -20.05 6.05
C PRO A 78 -5.14 -21.15 7.05
N ASP A 79 -4.14 -21.79 7.66
CA ASP A 79 -4.26 -22.82 8.69
C ASP A 79 -4.62 -22.26 10.08
N GLU A 80 -4.45 -20.96 10.30
CA GLU A 80 -4.84 -20.26 11.54
C GLU A 80 -6.24 -19.62 11.45
N LEU A 81 -6.95 -19.81 10.33
CA LEU A 81 -8.30 -19.26 10.16
C LEU A 81 -9.27 -19.82 11.21
N LYS A 82 -9.75 -18.92 12.09
CA LYS A 82 -10.75 -19.27 13.11
C LYS A 82 -12.16 -19.22 12.54
N ILE A 83 -12.75 -20.39 12.28
CA ILE A 83 -14.16 -20.51 11.85
C ILE A 83 -15.06 -20.67 13.08
N SER A 84 -15.96 -19.71 13.31
CA SER A 84 -16.92 -19.79 14.40
C SER A 84 -17.94 -20.93 14.19
N LYS A 85 -18.51 -21.48 15.28
CA LYS A 85 -19.51 -22.55 15.21
C LYS A 85 -20.73 -22.16 14.35
N SER A 86 -21.17 -20.90 14.43
CA SER A 86 -22.29 -20.39 13.64
C SER A 86 -21.96 -20.27 12.15
N LEU A 87 -20.74 -19.83 11.81
CA LEU A 87 -20.28 -19.78 10.42
C LEU A 87 -20.13 -21.19 9.84
N ALA A 88 -19.52 -22.12 10.59
CA ALA A 88 -19.39 -23.51 10.17
C ALA A 88 -20.75 -24.19 9.90
N LYS A 89 -21.79 -23.86 10.68
CA LYS A 89 -23.15 -24.36 10.45
C LYS A 89 -23.77 -23.79 9.16
N ARG A 90 -23.44 -22.55 8.78
CA ARG A 90 -23.96 -21.89 7.57
C ARG A 90 -23.25 -22.31 6.28
N LEU A 91 -22.01 -22.83 6.38
CA LEU A 91 -21.21 -23.28 5.23
C LEU A 91 -21.48 -24.74 4.82
N LYS A 92 -22.21 -25.50 5.65
CA LYS A 92 -22.71 -26.85 5.33
C LYS A 92 -24.02 -26.75 4.56
#